data_AF-A0A2V8J6Z4-F1
#
_entry.id   AF-A0A2V8J6Z4-F1
#
_cell.length_a   1.000
_cell.length_b   1.000
_cell.length_c   1.000
_cell.angle_alpha   90.00
_cell.angle_beta   90.00
_cell.angle_gamma   90.00
#
_symmetry.space_group_name_H-M   'P 1'
#
loop_
_entity.id
_entity.type
_entity.pdbx_description
1 polymer ?
#
loop_
_entity_poly.entity_id
_entity_poly.type
_entity_poly.pdbx_seq_one_letter_code
_entity_poly.pdbx_strand_id
1 'polypeptide(L)'
;MGSISIAGLDLLRHEVLFEQRDFRGVNWTALMEALEKANSPRITAKALGDRKNNGAFFREFLSGRLGSGRPPDSGEGAHQAERLRVFIVVTGSWLFERGSDLTPLQLEGDCRCRIYHLRFRLNNNDLFDELAKVMKPLRPKTFNLLTPRDLRKAIAEIIEDLGNL
;
A
#
# COMPACT_ATOMS: atom_id res chain seq x y z
N MET A 1 2.64 16.97 16.04
CA MET A 1 2.27 17.18 14.61
C MET A 1 2.39 15.85 13.90
N GLY A 2 1.35 15.45 13.17
CA GLY A 2 1.39 14.26 12.30
C GLY A 2 1.90 14.63 10.92
N SER A 3 2.44 13.65 10.19
CA SER A 3 2.88 13.77 8.80
C SER A 3 2.03 12.86 7.92
N ILE A 4 1.78 13.26 6.68
CA ILE A 4 1.15 12.42 5.66
C ILE A 4 2.12 12.19 4.50
N SER A 5 2.08 10.99 3.93
CA SER A 5 2.85 10.65 2.73
C SER A 5 2.01 9.81 1.79
N ILE A 6 2.33 9.89 0.51
CA ILE A 6 1.68 9.14 -0.56
C ILE A 6 2.76 8.61 -1.51
N ALA A 7 2.54 7.41 -2.03
CA ALA A 7 3.39 6.83 -3.05
C ALA A 7 2.56 6.03 -4.07
N GLY A 8 2.97 6.09 -5.33
CA GLY A 8 2.40 5.30 -6.43
C GLY A 8 3.41 4.27 -6.90
N LEU A 9 2.96 3.01 -7.01
CA LEU A 9 3.80 1.90 -7.45
C LEU A 9 3.34 1.37 -8.80
N ASP A 10 4.31 0.98 -9.63
CA ASP A 10 4.13 0.13 -10.79
C ASP A 10 4.68 -1.27 -10.48
N LEU A 11 3.78 -2.21 -10.23
CA LEU A 11 4.15 -3.59 -9.90
C LEU A 11 4.69 -4.36 -11.10
N LEU A 12 4.41 -3.95 -12.34
CA LEU A 12 4.93 -4.62 -13.54
C LEU A 12 6.35 -4.18 -13.84
N ARG A 13 6.67 -2.90 -13.57
CA ARG A 13 8.00 -2.33 -13.80
C ARG A 13 8.90 -2.37 -12.57
N HIS A 14 8.37 -2.75 -11.41
CA HIS A 14 9.05 -2.68 -10.11
C HIS A 14 9.59 -1.27 -9.81
N GLU A 15 8.77 -0.26 -10.12
CA GLU A 15 9.12 1.15 -9.95
C GLU A 15 8.19 1.86 -8.96
N VAL A 16 8.76 2.81 -8.21
CA VAL A 16 7.98 3.83 -7.50
C VAL A 16 7.83 5.01 -8.46
N LEU A 17 6.63 5.21 -9.01
CA LEU A 17 6.36 6.23 -10.02
C LEU A 17 6.10 7.61 -9.41
N PHE A 18 5.64 7.64 -8.17
CA PHE A 18 5.32 8.88 -7.46
C PHE A 18 5.64 8.72 -5.99
N GLU A 19 6.21 9.76 -5.37
CA GLU A 19 6.37 9.84 -3.93
C GLU A 19 6.26 11.31 -3.49
N GLN A 20 5.45 11.54 -2.46
CA GLN A 20 5.38 12.83 -1.78
C GLN A 20 5.29 12.59 -0.27
N ARG A 21 6.21 13.20 0.50
CA ARG A 21 6.31 13.07 1.96
C ARG A 21 6.00 14.39 2.65
N ASP A 22 5.49 14.30 3.88
CA ASP A 22 5.20 15.41 4.80
C ASP A 22 4.51 16.61 4.14
N PHE A 23 3.46 16.33 3.36
CA PHE A 23 2.78 17.36 2.57
C PHE A 23 1.52 17.88 3.26
N ARG A 24 1.15 19.13 2.97
CA ARG A 24 -0.16 19.71 3.35
C ARG A 24 -1.16 19.72 2.20
N GLY A 25 -0.67 19.62 0.96
CA GLY A 25 -1.49 19.53 -0.25
C GLY A 25 -0.83 18.58 -1.25
N VAL A 26 -1.65 17.82 -1.96
CA VAL A 26 -1.19 16.87 -2.99
C VAL A 26 -0.70 17.66 -4.20
N ASN A 27 0.48 17.30 -4.72
CA ASN A 27 0.92 17.76 -6.03
C ASN A 27 0.16 16.99 -7.12
N TRP A 28 -1.02 17.50 -7.49
CA TRP A 28 -1.90 16.85 -8.46
C TRP A 28 -1.27 16.72 -9.84
N THR A 29 -0.48 17.71 -10.28
CA THR A 29 0.20 17.66 -11.57
C THR A 29 1.17 16.48 -11.63
N ALA A 30 2.08 16.36 -10.66
CA ALA A 30 3.05 15.27 -10.62
C ALA A 30 2.38 13.89 -10.41
N LEU A 31 1.29 13.83 -9.65
CA LEU A 31 0.53 12.60 -9.47
C LEU A 31 -0.12 12.15 -10.80
N MET A 32 -0.73 13.08 -11.54
CA MET A 32 -1.35 12.77 -12.83
C MET A 32 -0.31 12.35 -13.87
N GLU A 33 0.85 13.02 -13.93
CA GLU A 33 1.97 12.62 -14.79
C GLU A 33 2.47 11.20 -14.48
N ALA A 34 2.56 10.84 -13.20
CA ALA A 34 2.94 9.49 -12.80
C ALA A 34 1.90 8.43 -13.21
N LEU A 35 0.60 8.75 -13.12
CA LEU A 35 -0.49 7.88 -13.57
C LEU A 35 -0.47 7.69 -15.09
N GLU A 36 -0.20 8.75 -15.86
CA GLU A 36 -0.03 8.67 -17.31
C GLU A 36 1.17 7.77 -17.68
N LYS A 37 2.30 7.92 -16.97
CA LYS A 37 3.48 7.06 -17.16
C LYS A 37 3.14 5.59 -16.88
N ALA A 38 2.38 5.31 -15.81
CA ALA A 38 1.94 3.95 -15.46
C ALA A 38 1.14 3.29 -16.59
N ASN A 39 0.26 4.06 -17.25
CA ASN A 39 -0.60 3.61 -18.33
C ASN A 39 0.11 3.47 -19.70
N SER A 40 1.41 3.76 -19.78
CA SER A 40 2.15 3.59 -21.03
C SER A 40 2.18 2.12 -21.46
N PRO A 41 1.84 1.79 -22.72
CA PRO A 41 1.83 0.41 -23.22
C PRO A 41 3.24 -0.19 -23.40
N ARG A 42 4.30 0.61 -23.20
CA ARG A 42 5.69 0.16 -23.35
C ARG A 42 6.11 -0.73 -22.18
N ILE A 43 5.94 -2.05 -22.33
CA ILE A 43 6.48 -3.05 -21.42
C ILE A 43 7.73 -3.67 -22.05
N THR A 44 8.83 -3.68 -21.32
CA THR A 44 10.09 -4.29 -21.80
C THR A 44 10.03 -5.81 -21.63
N ALA A 45 10.77 -6.56 -22.46
CA ALA A 45 10.87 -8.02 -22.31
C ALA A 45 11.40 -8.43 -20.92
N LYS A 46 12.23 -7.59 -20.31
CA LYS A 46 12.70 -7.75 -18.93
C LYS A 46 11.54 -7.69 -17.93
N ALA A 47 10.67 -6.67 -18.02
CA ALA A 47 9.49 -6.56 -17.17
C ALA A 47 8.52 -7.74 -17.32
N LEU A 48 8.48 -8.38 -18.50
CA LEU A 48 7.71 -9.61 -18.69
C LEU A 48 8.37 -10.84 -18.03
N GLY A 49 9.70 -10.94 -18.08
CA GLY A 49 10.45 -12.02 -17.44
C GLY A 49 10.40 -11.99 -15.90
N ASP A 50 10.32 -10.80 -15.32
CA ASP A 50 10.38 -10.59 -13.87
C ASP A 50 9.00 -10.56 -13.18
N ARG A 51 7.90 -10.87 -13.90
CA ARG A 51 6.51 -10.80 -13.38
C ARG A 51 6.25 -11.66 -12.13
N LYS A 52 7.05 -12.71 -11.93
CA LYS A 52 6.97 -13.57 -10.74
C LYS A 52 7.39 -12.87 -9.45
N ASN A 53 8.14 -11.76 -9.57
CA ASN A 53 8.65 -11.00 -8.44
C ASN A 53 7.77 -9.80 -8.06
N ASN A 54 6.63 -9.59 -8.72
CA ASN A 54 5.74 -8.46 -8.41
C ASN A 54 5.26 -8.46 -6.95
N GLY A 55 4.97 -9.64 -6.39
CA GLY A 55 4.61 -9.79 -4.98
C GLY A 55 5.77 -9.48 -4.03
N ALA A 56 6.98 -9.89 -4.38
CA ALA A 56 8.20 -9.59 -3.64
C ALA A 56 8.50 -8.08 -3.63
N PHE A 57 8.43 -7.42 -4.78
CA PHE A 57 8.61 -5.97 -4.90
C PHE A 57 7.62 -5.20 -4.01
N PHE A 58 6.33 -5.58 -4.05
CA PHE A 58 5.32 -4.96 -3.18
C PHE A 58 5.62 -5.19 -1.69
N ARG A 59 6.00 -6.41 -1.31
CA ARG A 59 6.36 -6.78 0.07
C ARG A 59 7.54 -5.94 0.56
N GLU A 60 8.61 -5.85 -0.22
CA GLU A 60 9.83 -5.12 0.13
C GLU A 60 9.54 -3.62 0.29
N PHE A 61 8.79 -3.03 -0.65
CA PHE A 61 8.38 -1.64 -0.53
C PHE A 61 7.57 -1.39 0.74
N LEU A 62 6.54 -2.20 1.00
CA LEU A 62 5.67 -2.01 2.16
C LEU A 62 6.42 -2.26 3.47
N SER A 63 7.30 -3.26 3.51
CA SER A 63 8.17 -3.53 4.66
C SER A 63 9.10 -2.35 4.95
N GLY A 64 9.73 -1.78 3.92
CA GLY A 64 10.55 -0.58 4.06
C GLY A 64 9.77 0.59 4.67
N ARG A 65 8.51 0.79 4.26
CA ARG A 65 7.63 1.84 4.81
C ARG A 65 7.25 1.59 6.27
N LEU A 66 7.01 0.33 6.63
CA LEU A 66 6.69 -0.07 7.99
C LEU A 66 7.92 0.03 8.92
N GLY A 67 9.12 -0.22 8.40
CA GLY A 67 10.39 -0.14 9.14
C GLY A 67 10.97 1.27 9.31
N SER A 68 10.78 2.16 8.33
CA SER A 68 11.39 3.52 8.30
C SER A 68 10.93 4.46 9.44
N GLY A 69 10.01 4.05 10.29
CA GLY A 69 9.57 4.82 11.46
C GLY A 69 10.32 4.51 12.77
N ARG A 70 11.27 3.58 12.75
CA ARG A 70 12.07 3.21 13.93
C ARG A 70 13.38 4.04 13.95
N PRO A 71 13.62 4.88 14.97
CA PRO A 71 14.91 5.56 15.11
C PRO A 71 16.04 4.53 15.29
N PRO A 72 17.21 4.70 14.65
CA PRO A 72 18.33 3.77 14.81
C PRO A 72 18.96 3.79 16.21
N ASP A 73 18.74 4.84 17.02
CA ASP A 73 19.44 5.05 18.29
C ASP A 73 18.51 5.54 19.42
N SER A 74 17.48 4.78 19.78
CA SER A 74 16.81 5.01 21.06
C SER A 74 17.21 3.90 22.03
N GLY A 75 18.27 4.18 22.79
CA GLY A 75 18.66 3.36 23.93
C GLY A 75 17.52 3.18 24.92
N GLU A 76 17.69 2.18 25.79
CA GLU A 76 16.81 1.86 26.91
C GLU A 76 16.40 3.14 27.66
N GLY A 77 15.13 3.56 27.54
CA GLY A 77 14.56 4.62 28.39
C GLY A 77 13.73 5.71 27.72
N ALA A 78 13.67 5.83 26.40
CA ALA A 78 12.79 6.82 25.77
C ALA A 78 11.38 6.25 25.54
N HIS A 79 10.46 6.49 26.48
CA HIS A 79 9.00 6.41 26.25
C HIS A 79 8.54 7.48 25.23
N GLN A 80 9.04 7.43 23.98
CA GLN A 80 8.32 8.05 22.87
C GLN A 80 7.08 7.18 22.67
N ALA A 81 5.95 7.64 23.21
CA ALA A 81 4.64 7.08 22.95
C ALA A 81 4.55 6.72 21.46
N GLU A 82 4.52 5.42 21.17
CA GLU A 82 4.55 4.91 19.81
C GLU A 82 3.36 5.53 19.08
N ARG A 83 3.65 6.45 18.16
CA ARG A 83 2.62 7.18 17.45
C ARG A 83 1.88 6.19 16.58
N LEU A 84 0.55 6.18 16.66
CA LEU A 84 -0.30 5.39 15.77
C LEU A 84 0.07 5.73 14.32
N ARG A 85 0.39 4.70 13.53
CA ARG A 85 0.68 4.85 12.10
C ARG A 85 -0.48 4.30 11.29
N VAL A 86 -1.02 5.10 10.40
CA VAL A 86 -2.13 4.69 9.54
C VAL A 86 -1.61 4.49 8.13
N PHE A 87 -1.87 3.31 7.56
CA PHE A 87 -1.57 3.03 6.16
C PHE A 87 -2.88 2.74 5.43
N ILE A 88 -3.10 3.44 4.33
CA ILE A 88 -4.21 3.18 3.41
C ILE A 88 -3.59 2.64 2.13
N VAL A 89 -3.76 1.34 1.88
CA VAL A 89 -3.28 0.68 0.67
C VAL A 89 -4.43 0.64 -0.33
N VAL A 90 -4.22 1.25 -1.51
CA VAL A 90 -5.22 1.28 -2.58
C VAL A 90 -4.75 0.38 -3.71
N THR A 91 -5.57 -0.61 -4.08
CA THR A 91 -5.20 -1.57 -5.14
C THR A 91 -6.37 -1.80 -6.10
N GLY A 92 -6.04 -2.15 -7.34
CA GLY A 92 -6.96 -2.88 -8.21
C GLY A 92 -6.93 -4.38 -7.93
N SER A 93 -7.55 -5.15 -8.79
CA SER A 93 -7.46 -6.62 -8.74
C SER A 93 -6.21 -7.11 -9.46
N TRP A 94 -5.40 -7.85 -8.71
CA TRP A 94 -4.13 -8.39 -9.19
C TRP A 94 -4.14 -9.90 -9.10
N LEU A 95 -3.95 -10.53 -10.27
CA LEU A 95 -3.66 -11.95 -10.40
C LEU A 95 -2.20 -12.07 -10.82
N PHE A 96 -1.37 -12.67 -9.97
CA PHE A 96 0.00 -12.96 -10.32
C PHE A 96 0.09 -14.27 -11.10
N GLU A 97 1.22 -14.45 -11.78
CA GLU A 97 1.50 -15.69 -12.48
C GLU A 97 1.66 -16.85 -11.49
N ARG A 98 1.39 -18.08 -11.97
CA ARG A 98 1.63 -19.26 -11.16
C ARG A 98 3.13 -19.35 -10.81
N GLY A 99 3.42 -19.54 -9.53
CA GLY A 99 4.79 -19.62 -9.01
C GLY A 99 5.42 -18.26 -8.68
N SER A 100 4.63 -17.18 -8.68
CA SER A 100 5.07 -15.90 -8.11
C SER A 100 5.39 -16.01 -6.62
N ASP A 101 6.33 -15.19 -6.17
CA ASP A 101 6.63 -15.05 -4.74
C ASP A 101 5.50 -14.26 -4.05
N LEU A 102 4.69 -14.99 -3.30
CA LEU A 102 3.61 -14.47 -2.46
C LEU A 102 3.92 -14.66 -0.97
N THR A 103 5.20 -14.79 -0.62
CA THR A 103 5.60 -14.94 0.78
C THR A 103 5.03 -13.76 1.56
N PRO A 104 4.26 -14.02 2.64
CA PRO A 104 3.66 -12.96 3.43
C PRO A 104 4.69 -11.97 3.98
N LEU A 105 4.27 -10.73 4.20
CA LEU A 105 5.10 -9.72 4.83
C LEU A 105 5.44 -10.13 6.26
N GLN A 106 6.72 -10.06 6.61
CA GLN A 106 7.19 -10.30 7.97
C GLN A 106 7.23 -8.98 8.73
N LEU A 107 6.57 -8.94 9.90
CA LEU A 107 6.60 -7.82 10.81
C LEU A 107 7.64 -8.09 11.90
N GLU A 108 8.59 -7.19 12.05
CA GLU A 108 9.50 -7.20 13.20
C GLU A 108 8.89 -6.34 14.33
N GLY A 109 8.39 -7.00 15.39
CA GLY A 109 7.81 -6.34 16.56
C GLY A 109 6.37 -5.82 16.34
N ASP A 110 5.86 -5.08 17.33
CA ASP A 110 4.57 -4.39 17.21
C ASP A 110 4.77 -3.04 16.50
N CYS A 111 4.18 -2.92 15.31
CA CYS A 111 4.33 -1.72 14.51
C CYS A 111 3.37 -0.59 14.92
N ARG A 112 2.39 -0.88 15.81
CA ARG A 112 1.24 -0.03 16.18
C ARG A 112 0.63 0.67 14.97
N CYS A 113 0.43 -0.12 13.92
CA CYS A 113 -0.15 0.35 12.68
C CYS A 113 -1.61 -0.03 12.59
N ARG A 114 -2.41 0.88 12.03
CA ARG A 114 -3.74 0.58 11.50
C ARG A 114 -3.65 0.53 9.99
N ILE A 115 -3.98 -0.63 9.41
CA ILE A 115 -3.91 -0.83 7.96
C ILE A 115 -5.33 -0.91 7.41
N TYR A 116 -5.64 -0.04 6.46
CA TYR A 116 -6.86 -0.08 5.67
C TYR A 116 -6.50 -0.46 4.24
N HIS A 117 -7.27 -1.36 3.64
CA HIS A 117 -7.07 -1.80 2.26
C HIS A 117 -8.29 -1.48 1.43
N LEU A 118 -8.15 -0.53 0.51
CA LEU A 118 -9.19 -0.14 -0.44
C LEU A 118 -8.97 -0.89 -1.75
N ARG A 119 -9.77 -1.93 -1.99
CA ARG A 119 -9.66 -2.77 -3.19
C ARG A 119 -10.72 -2.40 -4.22
N PHE A 120 -10.31 -1.81 -5.33
CA PHE A 120 -11.16 -1.60 -6.50
C PHE A 120 -11.30 -2.89 -7.28
N ARG A 121 -12.55 -3.33 -7.44
CA ARG A 121 -12.90 -4.55 -8.17
C ARG A 121 -13.53 -4.20 -9.51
N LEU A 122 -13.27 -5.04 -10.52
CA LEU A 122 -13.90 -4.87 -11.83
C LEU A 122 -15.37 -5.31 -11.82
N ASN A 123 -15.69 -6.36 -11.05
CA ASN A 123 -17.04 -6.88 -10.89
C ASN A 123 -17.18 -7.76 -9.64
N ASN A 124 -18.38 -8.27 -9.40
CA ASN A 124 -18.72 -9.14 -8.25
C ASN A 124 -18.07 -10.54 -8.29
N ASN A 125 -17.51 -10.96 -9.43
CA ASN A 125 -16.81 -12.23 -9.59
C ASN A 125 -15.28 -12.09 -9.50
N ASP A 126 -14.81 -10.87 -9.28
CA ASP A 126 -13.41 -10.57 -9.09
C ASP A 126 -12.91 -11.06 -7.72
N LEU A 127 -12.51 -12.33 -7.66
CA LEU A 127 -12.07 -13.02 -6.44
C LEU A 127 -10.55 -12.99 -6.25
N PHE A 128 -9.80 -12.49 -7.22
CA PHE A 128 -8.33 -12.54 -7.19
C PHE A 128 -7.77 -11.33 -6.44
N ASP A 129 -7.27 -11.59 -5.24
CA ASP A 129 -6.54 -10.62 -4.42
C ASP A 129 -5.29 -11.25 -3.84
N GLU A 130 -4.28 -11.39 -4.69
CA GLU A 130 -3.03 -11.98 -4.25
C GLU A 130 -2.17 -11.00 -3.45
N LEU A 131 -2.41 -9.70 -3.58
CA LEU A 131 -1.79 -8.68 -2.73
C LEU A 131 -2.28 -8.78 -1.28
N ALA A 132 -3.56 -9.10 -1.05
CA ALA A 132 -4.04 -9.36 0.32
C ALA A 132 -3.35 -10.56 0.97
N LYS A 133 -2.87 -11.56 0.20
CA LYS A 133 -2.09 -12.66 0.76
C LYS A 133 -0.76 -12.16 1.34
N VAL A 134 -0.10 -11.23 0.64
CA VAL A 134 1.14 -10.59 1.11
C VAL A 134 0.89 -9.75 2.37
N MET A 135 -0.22 -9.01 2.41
CA MET A 135 -0.58 -8.14 3.54
C MET A 135 -1.27 -8.86 4.71
N LYS A 136 -1.63 -10.15 4.57
CA LYS A 136 -2.41 -10.88 5.58
C LYS A 136 -1.88 -10.75 7.02
N PRO A 137 -0.56 -10.80 7.28
CA PRO A 137 -0.02 -10.65 8.64
C PRO A 137 -0.31 -9.30 9.27
N LEU A 138 -0.52 -8.26 8.45
CA LEU A 138 -0.88 -6.91 8.90
C LEU A 138 -2.33 -6.78 9.37
N ARG A 139 -3.17 -7.81 9.15
CA ARG A 139 -4.61 -7.83 9.46
C ARG A 139 -5.33 -6.56 8.95
N PRO A 140 -5.22 -6.23 7.66
CA PRO A 140 -5.85 -5.02 7.13
C PRO A 140 -7.37 -5.09 7.25
N LYS A 141 -8.00 -3.95 7.56
CA LYS A 141 -9.44 -3.78 7.38
C LYS A 141 -9.70 -3.50 5.90
N THR A 142 -10.18 -4.52 5.19
CA THR A 142 -10.37 -4.47 3.73
C THR A 142 -11.77 -4.01 3.33
N PHE A 143 -11.82 -3.04 2.42
CA PHE A 143 -13.04 -2.54 1.78
C PHE A 143 -13.02 -2.93 0.30
N ASN A 144 -14.05 -3.65 -0.13
CA ASN A 144 -14.25 -3.98 -1.54
C ASN A 144 -15.08 -2.88 -2.20
N LEU A 145 -14.49 -2.21 -3.18
CA LEU A 145 -15.06 -1.04 -3.85
C LEU A 145 -15.47 -1.40 -5.27
N LEU A 146 -16.76 -1.22 -5.58
CA LEU A 146 -17.31 -1.38 -6.92
C LEU A 146 -17.89 -0.08 -7.45
N THR A 147 -18.34 0.79 -6.54
CA THR A 147 -19.03 2.03 -6.88
C THR A 147 -18.44 3.23 -6.12
N PRO A 148 -18.66 4.47 -6.60
CA PRO A 148 -18.33 5.68 -5.85
C PRO A 148 -19.05 5.76 -4.49
N ARG A 149 -20.18 5.07 -4.32
CA ARG A 149 -20.88 4.98 -3.03
C ARG A 149 -20.10 4.13 -2.04
N ASP A 150 -19.50 3.02 -2.49
CA ASP A 150 -18.68 2.15 -1.64
C ASP A 150 -17.43 2.88 -1.15
N LEU A 151 -16.79 3.64 -2.04
CA LEU A 151 -15.64 4.47 -1.67
C LEU A 151 -16.00 5.47 -0.57
N ARG A 152 -17.11 6.20 -0.74
CA ARG A 152 -17.58 7.17 0.27
C ARG A 152 -17.88 6.50 1.62
N LYS A 153 -18.51 5.32 1.60
CA LYS A 153 -18.77 4.54 2.82
C LYS A 153 -17.46 4.10 3.49
N ALA A 154 -16.51 3.58 2.73
CA ALA A 154 -15.21 3.15 3.25
C ALA A 154 -14.44 4.32 3.88
N ILE A 155 -14.43 5.48 3.24
CA ILE A 155 -13.80 6.69 3.80
C ILE A 155 -14.50 7.13 5.09
N ALA A 156 -15.83 7.14 5.12
CA ALA A 156 -16.59 7.50 6.32
C ALA A 156 -16.25 6.57 7.50
N GLU A 157 -16.21 5.25 7.25
CA GLU A 157 -15.87 4.25 8.26
C GLU A 157 -14.41 4.36 8.71
N ILE A 158 -13.47 4.67 7.81
CA ILE A 158 -12.07 4.94 8.18
C ILE A 158 -11.99 6.17 9.08
N ILE A 159 -12.68 7.26 8.75
CA ILE A 159 -12.67 8.49 9.56
C ILE A 159 -13.30 8.23 10.94
N GLU A 160 -14.41 7.50 11.00
CA GLU A 160 -15.05 7.11 12.25
C GLU A 160 -14.13 6.23 13.11
N ASP A 161 -13.55 5.18 12.51
CA ASP A 161 -12.56 4.32 13.19
C ASP A 161 -11.41 5.15 13.76
N LEU A 162 -10.88 6.12 13.00
CA LEU A 162 -9.76 6.96 13.43
C LEU A 162 -10.14 8.01 14.47
N GLY A 163 -11.38 8.50 14.47
CA GLY A 163 -11.88 9.45 15.45
C GLY A 163 -12.15 8.82 16.83
N ASN A 164 -12.28 7.49 16.87
CA ASN A 164 -12.53 6.71 18.09
C ASN A 164 -11.24 6.15 18.74
N LEU A 165 -10.06 6.54 18.24
CA LEU A 165 -8.73 6.14 18.76
C LEU A 165 -8.15 7.20 19.69
#